data_AF-A0A5M3XE07-F1
#
_entry.id   AF-A0A5M3XE07-F1
#
_cell.length_a   1.000
_cell.length_b   1.000
_cell.length_c   1.000
_cell.angle_alpha   90.00
_cell.angle_beta   90.00
_cell.angle_gamma   90.00
#
_symmetry.space_group_name_H-M   'P 1'
#
loop_
_entity.id
_entity.type
_entity.pdbx_description
1 polymer ?
#
loop_
_entity_poly.entity_id
_entity_poly.type
_entity_poly.pdbx_seq_one_letter_code
_entity_poly.pdbx_strand_id
1 'polypeptide(L)'
;MRHPSVVATDLEKTSATAAGGRKAKPPGWLFLLSTVFVTLICFYLDSVPYPYFEGGVFGILAWSALGLIFAIRLFNASPSEGLAEAIPPLLVLVIFMGCLLVTSTDAPFRVRFKLSEQSLEKYAMDLARSGAKTGCQRVGLYYVCGTYSSRYGLVSGGAEAIPGGAQVMVTDWPLMVSRGFLWLPDKRQPPDEVWCEEYKHLSGPWWACRSWDGV
;
A
#
# COMPACT_ATOMS: atom_id res chain seq x y z
N MET A 1 -29.43 56.40 47.31
CA MET A 1 -28.31 56.42 46.35
C MET A 1 -27.69 55.02 46.37
N ARG A 2 -27.87 54.22 45.30
CA ARG A 2 -27.34 52.85 45.21
C ARG A 2 -25.99 52.87 44.50
N HIS A 3 -24.98 52.30 45.14
CA HIS A 3 -23.64 52.09 44.60
C HIS A 3 -23.66 51.09 43.42
N PRO A 4 -23.11 51.45 42.25
CA PRO A 4 -22.83 50.52 41.16
C PRO A 4 -21.36 50.11 41.22
N SER A 5 -21.02 48.99 41.85
CA SER A 5 -19.62 48.52 41.84
C SER A 5 -19.43 47.00 41.85
N VAL A 6 -20.51 46.21 41.80
CA VAL A 6 -20.40 44.75 41.93
C VAL A 6 -20.43 44.02 40.56
N VAL A 7 -20.78 44.69 39.47
CA VAL A 7 -20.97 44.02 38.16
C VAL A 7 -19.67 43.83 37.37
N ALA A 8 -18.61 44.59 37.68
CA ALA A 8 -17.36 44.55 36.89
C ALA A 8 -16.47 43.33 37.20
N THR A 9 -16.61 42.71 38.37
CA THR A 9 -15.70 41.65 38.83
C THR A 9 -16.09 40.24 38.35
N ASP A 10 -17.32 40.03 37.89
CA ASP A 10 -17.79 38.72 37.41
C ASP A 10 -17.44 38.48 35.92
N LEU A 11 -17.26 39.53 35.12
CA LEU A 11 -16.82 39.39 33.72
C LEU A 11 -15.33 38.99 33.61
N GLU A 12 -14.51 39.39 34.57
CA GLU A 12 -13.07 39.05 34.60
C GLU A 12 -12.81 37.63 35.10
N LYS A 13 -13.71 37.08 35.93
CA LYS A 13 -13.61 35.68 36.40
C LYS A 13 -14.10 34.67 35.36
N THR A 14 -14.98 35.09 34.46
CA THR A 14 -15.53 34.21 33.42
C THR A 14 -14.57 34.06 32.23
N SER A 15 -13.70 35.05 31.97
CA SER A 15 -12.66 34.97 30.92
C SER A 15 -11.44 34.14 31.34
N ALA A 16 -11.12 34.07 32.64
CA ALA A 16 -9.99 33.28 33.14
C ALA A 16 -10.24 31.76 33.16
N THR A 17 -11.50 31.32 33.19
CA THR A 17 -11.86 29.90 33.31
C THR A 17 -12.06 29.20 31.96
N ALA A 18 -12.01 29.94 30.84
CA ALA A 18 -12.13 29.39 29.49
C ALA A 18 -10.77 28.99 28.86
N ALA A 19 -9.65 29.35 29.51
CA ALA A 19 -8.29 28.98 29.10
C ALA A 19 -7.78 27.70 29.79
N GLY A 20 -8.66 26.94 30.44
CA GLY A 20 -8.36 25.58 30.90
C GLY A 20 -8.26 24.65 29.70
N GLY A 21 -7.12 24.70 28.98
CA GLY A 21 -6.83 23.81 27.87
C GLY A 21 -7.09 22.38 28.32
N ARG A 22 -8.13 21.75 27.75
CA ARG A 22 -8.44 20.34 28.03
C ARG A 22 -7.20 19.55 27.66
N LYS A 23 -6.44 19.10 28.66
CA LYS A 23 -5.30 18.21 28.49
C LYS A 23 -5.78 17.01 27.68
N ALA A 24 -5.26 16.89 26.47
CA ALA A 24 -5.70 15.85 25.56
C ALA A 24 -5.14 14.51 26.06
N LYS A 25 -5.95 13.45 26.02
CA LYS A 25 -5.41 12.11 26.24
C LYS A 25 -4.44 11.75 25.11
N PRO A 26 -3.36 11.01 25.40
CA PRO A 26 -2.44 10.52 24.39
C PRO A 26 -3.18 9.68 23.32
N PRO A 27 -2.55 9.43 22.16
CA PRO A 27 -3.13 8.59 21.11
C PRO A 27 -3.59 7.25 21.67
N GLY A 28 -4.90 7.02 21.68
CA GLY A 28 -5.49 5.81 22.26
C GLY A 28 -5.52 4.63 21.28
N TRP A 29 -6.09 3.51 21.72
CA TRP A 29 -6.23 2.29 20.93
C TRP A 29 -6.90 2.47 19.56
N LEU A 30 -7.88 3.37 19.44
CA LEU A 30 -8.50 3.68 18.15
C LEU A 30 -7.49 4.26 17.15
N PHE A 31 -6.57 5.11 17.61
CA PHE A 31 -5.53 5.67 16.76
C PHE A 31 -4.55 4.58 16.30
N LEU A 32 -4.16 3.69 17.22
CA LEU A 32 -3.33 2.53 16.89
C LEU A 32 -4.00 1.64 15.84
N LEU A 33 -5.30 1.36 15.97
CA LEU A 33 -6.06 0.59 14.97
C LEU A 33 -6.05 1.27 13.60
N SER A 34 -6.23 2.60 13.55
CA SER A 34 -6.12 3.36 12.30
C SER A 34 -4.71 3.27 11.70
N THR A 35 -3.65 3.38 12.51
CA THR A 35 -2.26 3.21 12.05
C THR A 35 -2.01 1.82 11.48
N VAL A 36 -2.48 0.76 12.15
CA VAL A 36 -2.39 -0.62 11.66
C VAL A 36 -3.11 -0.77 10.33
N PHE A 37 -4.34 -0.24 10.22
CA PHE A 37 -5.13 -0.34 9.00
C PHE A 37 -4.45 0.36 7.81
N VAL A 38 -3.94 1.59 8.01
CA VAL A 38 -3.18 2.31 6.98
C VAL A 38 -1.91 1.55 6.59
N THR A 39 -1.20 0.97 7.56
CA THR A 39 0.01 0.16 7.30
C THR A 39 -0.31 -1.06 6.44
N LEU A 40 -1.40 -1.78 6.73
CA LEU A 40 -1.83 -2.94 5.94
C LEU A 40 -2.21 -2.55 4.51
N ILE A 41 -2.86 -1.40 4.33
CA ILE A 41 -3.16 -0.87 2.99
C ILE A 41 -1.86 -0.55 2.25
N CYS A 42 -0.88 0.11 2.90
CA CYS A 42 0.42 0.37 2.30
C CYS A 42 1.12 -0.92 1.87
N PHE A 43 1.14 -1.95 2.72
CA PHE A 43 1.72 -3.25 2.37
C PHE A 43 0.99 -3.94 1.23
N TYR A 44 -0.34 -3.83 1.15
CA TYR A 44 -1.11 -4.35 0.03
C TYR A 44 -0.72 -3.63 -1.28
N LEU A 45 -0.68 -2.30 -1.26
CA LEU A 45 -0.32 -1.48 -2.42
C LEU A 45 1.15 -1.63 -2.85
N ASP A 46 2.02 -2.03 -1.92
CA ASP A 46 3.44 -2.32 -2.18
C ASP A 46 3.70 -3.80 -2.52
N SER A 47 2.66 -4.64 -2.51
CA SER A 47 2.80 -6.08 -2.80
C SER A 47 2.83 -6.42 -4.31
N VAL A 48 2.87 -5.40 -5.16
CA VAL A 48 2.87 -5.51 -6.62
C VAL A 48 4.29 -5.31 -7.19
N PRO A 49 4.57 -5.79 -8.42
CA PRO A 49 5.93 -5.76 -8.99
C PRO A 49 6.54 -4.37 -9.11
N TYR A 50 5.70 -3.35 -9.27
CA TYR A 50 6.08 -1.96 -9.27
C TYR A 50 5.03 -1.14 -8.49
N PRO A 51 5.44 -0.21 -7.60
CA PRO A 51 4.50 0.59 -6.83
C PRO A 51 3.73 1.57 -7.73
N TYR A 52 2.47 1.82 -7.39
CA TYR A 52 1.63 2.83 -8.05
C TYR A 52 1.97 4.22 -7.53
N PHE A 53 2.10 5.19 -8.43
CA PHE A 53 2.28 6.57 -8.04
C PHE A 53 1.13 7.08 -7.16
N GLU A 54 -0.12 6.75 -7.52
CA GLU A 54 -1.31 7.11 -6.75
C GLU A 54 -1.28 6.47 -5.36
N GLY A 55 -0.83 5.21 -5.26
CA GLY A 55 -0.64 4.51 -3.99
C GLY A 55 0.34 5.26 -3.08
N GLY A 56 1.44 5.77 -3.66
CA GLY A 56 2.38 6.65 -2.98
C GLY A 56 1.75 7.94 -2.48
N VAL A 57 0.99 8.63 -3.34
CA VAL A 57 0.29 9.88 -2.99
C VAL A 57 -0.71 9.67 -1.84
N PHE A 58 -1.58 8.66 -1.95
CA PHE A 58 -2.55 8.35 -0.89
C PHE A 58 -1.87 7.90 0.40
N GLY A 59 -0.77 7.14 0.30
CA GLY A 59 0.05 6.76 1.45
C GLY A 59 0.63 7.98 2.15
N ILE A 60 1.24 8.92 1.42
CA ILE A 60 1.80 10.15 1.96
C ILE A 60 0.71 10.99 2.65
N LEU A 61 -0.45 11.15 2.02
CA LEU A 61 -1.57 11.91 2.61
C LEU A 61 -2.07 11.27 3.92
N ALA A 62 -2.26 9.94 3.91
CA ALA A 62 -2.70 9.20 5.10
C ALA A 62 -1.67 9.30 6.25
N TRP A 63 -0.39 9.07 5.95
CA TRP A 63 0.69 9.18 6.93
C TRP A 63 0.90 10.60 7.43
N SER A 64 0.73 11.62 6.58
CA SER A 64 0.82 13.03 6.98
C SER A 64 -0.30 13.41 7.94
N ALA A 65 -1.53 13.00 7.65
CA ALA A 65 -2.67 13.24 8.53
C ALA A 65 -2.51 12.53 9.88
N LEU A 66 -2.13 11.25 9.87
CA LEU A 66 -1.86 10.48 11.09
C LEU A 66 -0.70 11.09 11.89
N GLY A 67 0.40 11.45 11.24
CA GLY A 67 1.56 12.07 11.86
C GLY A 67 1.22 13.41 12.52
N LEU A 68 0.42 14.25 11.84
CA LEU A 68 -0.05 15.52 12.40
C LEU A 68 -0.95 15.31 13.62
N ILE A 69 -1.92 14.39 13.55
CA ILE A 69 -2.79 14.06 14.67
C ILE A 69 -1.97 13.52 15.84
N PHE A 70 -1.01 12.64 15.57
CA PHE A 70 -0.11 12.08 16.56
C PHE A 70 0.71 13.18 17.26
N ALA A 71 1.33 14.08 16.49
CA ALA A 71 2.14 15.18 17.01
C ALA A 71 1.31 16.14 17.87
N ILE A 72 0.12 16.56 17.40
CA ILE A 72 -0.79 17.43 18.16
C ILE A 72 -1.22 16.76 19.46
N ARG A 73 -1.56 15.46 19.43
CA ARG A 73 -1.99 14.71 20.61
C ARG A 73 -0.85 14.53 21.61
N LEU A 74 0.36 14.26 21.14
CA LEU A 74 1.54 14.08 21.97
C LEU A 74 1.96 15.41 22.63
N PHE A 75 1.94 16.51 21.88
CA PHE A 75 2.31 17.83 22.40
C PHE A 75 1.31 18.36 23.45
N ASN A 76 0.02 18.04 23.29
CA ASN A 76 -1.03 18.41 24.24
C ASN A 76 -1.27 17.38 25.35
N ALA A 77 -0.55 16.25 25.33
CA ALA A 77 -0.68 15.23 26.36
C ALA A 77 -0.01 15.68 27.65
N SER A 78 -0.66 15.41 28.78
CA SER A 78 0.04 15.46 30.06
C SER A 78 1.01 14.28 30.17
N PRO A 79 2.12 14.43 30.90
CA PRO A 79 3.02 13.32 31.19
C PRO A 79 2.19 12.15 31.74
N SER A 80 2.27 11.00 31.07
CA SER A 80 1.51 9.81 31.43
C SER A 80 1.93 9.35 32.82
N GLU A 81 0.97 9.11 33.71
CA GLU A 81 1.25 8.69 35.10
C GLU A 81 1.50 7.16 35.20
N GLY A 82 1.40 6.41 34.09
CA GLY A 82 1.61 4.97 34.08
C GLY A 82 2.04 4.36 32.75
N LEU A 83 2.72 3.20 32.83
CA LEU A 83 3.28 2.47 31.69
C LEU A 83 2.21 2.10 30.64
N ALA A 84 1.00 1.75 31.09
CA ALA A 84 -0.11 1.36 30.21
C ALA A 84 -0.59 2.50 29.29
N GLU A 85 -0.42 3.76 29.69
CA GLU A 85 -0.77 4.93 28.89
C GLU A 85 0.32 5.31 27.89
N ALA A 86 1.56 4.85 28.10
CA ALA A 86 2.70 5.07 27.21
C ALA A 86 2.87 3.99 26.13
N ILE A 87 2.25 2.81 26.28
CA ILE A 87 2.35 1.70 25.31
C ILE A 87 1.77 2.08 23.92
N PRO A 88 0.53 2.59 23.80
CA PRO A 88 -0.04 2.90 22.49
C PRO A 88 0.78 3.87 21.62
N PRO A 89 1.28 5.01 22.13
CA PRO A 89 2.08 5.91 21.31
C PRO A 89 3.44 5.31 20.90
N LEU A 90 4.05 4.47 21.75
CA LEU A 90 5.28 3.76 21.39
C LEU A 90 5.04 2.74 20.28
N LEU A 91 3.93 1.98 20.35
CA LEU A 91 3.57 1.03 19.30
C LEU A 91 3.31 1.71 17.96
N VAL A 92 2.67 2.88 17.94
CA VAL A 92 2.48 3.68 16.72
C VAL A 92 3.82 3.99 16.06
N LEU A 93 4.81 4.46 16.83
CA LEU A 93 6.14 4.79 16.31
C LEU A 93 6.85 3.55 15.78
N VAL A 94 6.77 2.42 16.51
CA VAL A 94 7.34 1.14 16.06
C VAL A 94 6.68 0.67 14.77
N ILE A 95 5.35 0.77 14.64
CA ILE A 95 4.62 0.38 13.42
C ILE A 95 5.00 1.29 12.26
N PHE A 96 5.09 2.60 12.48
CA PHE A 96 5.49 3.54 11.43
C PHE A 96 6.90 3.27 10.93
N MET A 97 7.88 3.14 11.84
CA MET A 97 9.27 2.83 11.48
C MET A 97 9.39 1.45 10.81
N GLY A 98 8.64 0.46 11.31
CA GLY A 98 8.56 -0.87 10.70
C GLY A 98 7.96 -0.81 9.29
N CYS A 99 6.90 -0.02 9.09
CA CYS A 99 6.29 0.19 7.78
C CYS A 99 7.31 0.74 6.78
N LEU A 100 8.02 1.82 7.13
CA LEU A 100 9.04 2.43 6.27
C LEU A 100 10.15 1.45 5.88
N LEU A 101 10.60 0.63 6.83
CA LEU A 101 11.66 -0.35 6.61
C LEU A 101 11.20 -1.53 5.73
N VAL A 102 9.96 -1.99 5.92
CA VAL A 102 9.37 -3.06 5.11
C VAL A 102 9.14 -2.59 3.67
N THR A 103 8.64 -1.37 3.47
CA THR A 103 8.41 -0.83 2.12
C THR A 103 9.71 -0.48 1.39
N SER A 104 10.77 -0.06 2.10
CA SER A 104 12.05 0.27 1.44
C SER A 104 12.81 -0.93 0.90
N THR A 105 12.41 -2.15 1.30
CA THR A 105 13.08 -3.40 0.90
C THR A 105 12.27 -4.24 -0.09
N ASP A 106 11.15 -3.71 -0.61
CA ASP A 106 10.17 -4.44 -1.41
C ASP A 106 9.69 -5.75 -0.74
N ALA A 107 9.74 -5.82 0.60
CA ALA A 107 9.42 -7.05 1.32
C ALA A 107 7.99 -7.57 1.07
N PRO A 108 6.94 -6.73 1.06
CA PRO A 108 5.58 -7.18 0.77
C PRO A 108 5.48 -7.86 -0.60
N PHE A 109 6.07 -7.24 -1.62
CA PHE A 109 6.13 -7.79 -2.96
C PHE A 109 6.89 -9.12 -3.01
N ARG A 110 8.10 -9.18 -2.43
CA ARG A 110 8.94 -10.40 -2.43
C ARG A 110 8.22 -11.56 -1.76
N VAL A 111 7.56 -11.32 -0.63
CA VAL A 111 6.79 -12.35 0.09
C VAL A 111 5.64 -12.85 -0.78
N ARG A 112 4.84 -11.95 -1.34
CA ARG A 112 3.69 -12.32 -2.19
C ARG A 112 4.13 -13.09 -3.44
N PHE A 113 5.22 -12.67 -4.06
CA PHE A 113 5.82 -13.33 -5.21
C PHE A 113 6.32 -14.73 -4.85
N LYS A 114 7.12 -14.87 -3.79
CA LYS A 114 7.66 -16.17 -3.36
C LYS A 114 6.59 -17.18 -2.98
N LEU A 115 5.53 -16.74 -2.30
CA LEU A 115 4.37 -17.59 -2.00
C LEU A 115 3.61 -18.04 -3.26
N SER A 116 3.72 -17.28 -4.35
CA SER A 116 3.02 -17.56 -5.61
C SER A 116 3.89 -18.20 -6.69
N GLU A 117 5.21 -18.26 -6.48
CA GLU A 117 6.21 -18.60 -7.51
C GLU A 117 5.92 -19.92 -8.20
N GLN A 118 5.64 -20.99 -7.44
CA GLN A 118 5.35 -22.31 -8.02
C GLN A 118 4.06 -22.34 -8.83
N SER A 119 3.03 -21.61 -8.39
CA SER A 119 1.74 -21.54 -9.09
C SER A 119 1.86 -20.71 -10.37
N LEU A 120 2.59 -19.60 -10.30
CA LEU A 120 2.93 -18.75 -11.44
C LEU A 120 3.74 -19.53 -12.47
N GLU A 121 4.69 -20.36 -12.03
CA GLU A 121 5.57 -21.11 -12.93
C GLU A 121 4.79 -22.18 -13.70
N LYS A 122 3.93 -22.94 -13.01
CA LYS A 122 3.03 -23.89 -13.67
C LYS A 122 2.12 -23.19 -14.68
N TYR A 123 1.58 -22.03 -14.32
CA TYR A 123 0.74 -21.25 -15.22
C TYR A 123 1.51 -20.76 -16.45
N ALA A 124 2.72 -20.22 -16.26
CA ALA A 124 3.58 -19.73 -17.32
C ALA A 124 4.06 -20.84 -18.26
N MET A 125 4.44 -22.01 -17.72
CA MET A 125 4.79 -23.18 -18.52
C MET A 125 3.62 -23.65 -19.39
N ASP A 126 2.42 -23.66 -18.83
CA ASP A 126 1.21 -24.04 -19.58
C ASP A 126 0.92 -23.02 -20.67
N LEU A 127 0.96 -21.72 -20.35
CA LEU A 127 0.77 -20.62 -21.30
C LEU A 127 1.78 -20.68 -22.46
N ALA A 128 3.06 -20.94 -22.16
CA ALA A 128 4.11 -21.08 -23.18
C ALA A 128 3.87 -22.27 -24.13
N ARG A 129 3.16 -23.31 -23.68
CA ARG A 129 2.85 -24.51 -24.49
C ARG A 129 1.53 -24.37 -25.24
N SER A 130 0.49 -23.84 -24.60
CA SER A 130 -0.86 -23.77 -25.14
C SER A 130 -1.16 -22.49 -25.90
N GLY A 131 -0.32 -21.45 -25.75
CA GLY A 131 -0.64 -20.10 -26.21
C GLY A 131 -1.59 -19.37 -25.25
N ALA A 132 -2.20 -18.29 -25.74
CA ALA A 132 -3.06 -17.42 -24.94
C ALA A 132 -4.27 -18.15 -24.34
N LYS A 133 -4.56 -17.86 -23.06
CA LYS A 133 -5.74 -18.35 -22.36
C LYS A 133 -6.89 -17.34 -22.42
N THR A 134 -8.10 -17.81 -22.18
CA THR A 134 -9.30 -16.96 -22.06
C THR A 134 -9.75 -16.82 -20.61
N GLY A 135 -10.34 -15.67 -20.28
CA GLY A 135 -10.91 -15.41 -18.95
C GLY A 135 -9.87 -15.05 -17.88
N CYS A 136 -10.35 -14.89 -16.64
CA CYS A 136 -9.50 -14.53 -15.50
C CYS A 136 -9.50 -15.66 -14.47
N GLN A 137 -8.34 -15.88 -13.85
CA GLN A 137 -8.18 -16.87 -12.81
C GLN A 137 -7.15 -16.45 -11.78
N ARG A 138 -7.28 -17.00 -10.57
CA ARG A 138 -6.32 -16.77 -9.49
C ARG A 138 -5.15 -17.73 -9.62
N VAL A 139 -3.94 -17.19 -9.72
CA VAL A 139 -2.68 -17.94 -9.83
C VAL A 139 -1.82 -17.60 -8.60
N GLY A 140 -1.88 -18.48 -7.58
CA GLY A 140 -1.32 -18.17 -6.27
C GLY A 140 -2.04 -16.99 -5.61
N LEU A 141 -1.29 -15.97 -5.20
CA LEU A 141 -1.85 -14.74 -4.62
C LEU A 141 -2.18 -13.67 -5.67
N TYR A 142 -1.91 -13.90 -6.95
CA TYR A 142 -2.19 -12.95 -8.03
C TYR A 142 -3.44 -13.33 -8.80
N TYR A 143 -4.16 -12.32 -9.29
CA TYR A 143 -5.26 -12.53 -10.21
C TYR A 143 -4.78 -12.20 -11.62
N VAL A 144 -4.92 -13.15 -12.55
CA VAL A 144 -4.35 -13.08 -13.89
C VAL A 144 -5.47 -13.21 -14.91
N CYS A 145 -5.49 -12.33 -15.90
CA CYS A 145 -6.47 -12.35 -16.99
C CYS A 145 -5.79 -12.68 -18.32
N GLY A 146 -6.35 -13.63 -19.04
CA GLY A 146 -6.04 -13.88 -20.44
C GLY A 146 -6.82 -12.95 -21.37
N THR A 147 -7.06 -13.40 -22.58
CA THR A 147 -7.91 -12.69 -23.54
C THR A 147 -9.37 -12.74 -23.11
N TYR A 148 -10.09 -11.63 -23.24
CA TYR A 148 -11.52 -11.55 -22.96
C TYR A 148 -12.24 -10.67 -23.99
N SER A 149 -13.52 -10.94 -24.19
CA SER A 149 -14.37 -10.16 -25.09
C SER A 149 -14.83 -8.88 -24.37
N SER A 150 -14.56 -7.73 -24.98
CA SER A 150 -15.11 -6.44 -24.59
C SER A 150 -16.13 -5.96 -25.62
N ARG A 151 -16.90 -4.91 -25.27
CA ARG A 151 -17.82 -4.24 -26.21
C ARG A 151 -17.13 -3.75 -27.49
N TYR A 152 -15.82 -3.51 -27.44
CA TYR A 152 -15.01 -2.98 -28.55
C TYR A 152 -14.17 -4.05 -29.26
N GLY A 153 -14.36 -5.34 -28.94
CA GLY A 153 -13.60 -6.45 -29.53
C GLY A 153 -12.84 -7.27 -28.48
N LEU A 154 -11.99 -8.18 -28.94
CA LEU A 154 -11.10 -8.97 -28.08
C LEU A 154 -10.01 -8.07 -27.48
N VAL A 155 -9.94 -8.06 -26.15
CA VAL A 155 -8.91 -7.34 -25.39
C VAL A 155 -7.99 -8.38 -24.76
N SER A 156 -6.68 -8.18 -24.91
CA SER A 156 -5.70 -8.98 -24.20
C SER A 156 -5.63 -8.51 -22.74
N GLY A 157 -5.85 -9.42 -21.79
CA GLY A 157 -5.54 -9.18 -20.38
C GLY A 157 -4.05 -9.28 -20.07
N GLY A 158 -3.20 -9.40 -21.10
CA GLY A 158 -1.74 -9.38 -20.99
C GLY A 158 -1.11 -10.71 -20.54
N ALA A 159 -1.87 -11.79 -20.46
CA ALA A 159 -1.31 -13.14 -20.33
C ALA A 159 -1.20 -13.83 -21.70
N GLU A 160 0.02 -13.92 -22.24
CA GLU A 160 0.29 -14.53 -23.54
C GLU A 160 1.64 -15.26 -23.60
N ALA A 161 1.75 -16.16 -24.58
CA ALA A 161 3.03 -16.79 -24.89
C ALA A 161 3.91 -15.79 -25.65
N ILE A 162 5.17 -15.71 -25.25
CA ILE A 162 6.18 -14.90 -25.93
C ILE A 162 7.30 -15.81 -26.42
N PRO A 163 8.15 -15.39 -27.36
CA PRO A 163 9.32 -16.18 -27.74
C PRO A 163 10.09 -16.62 -26.49
N GLY A 164 10.40 -17.91 -26.38
CA GLY A 164 11.18 -18.48 -25.28
C GLY A 164 10.54 -18.43 -23.89
N GLY A 165 9.26 -18.11 -23.74
CA GLY A 165 8.64 -17.99 -22.42
C GLY A 165 7.18 -17.57 -22.41
N ALA A 166 6.79 -16.87 -21.34
CA ALA A 166 5.43 -16.39 -21.14
C ALA A 166 5.41 -15.02 -20.46
N GLN A 167 4.49 -14.16 -20.89
CA GLN A 167 4.12 -12.93 -20.19
C GLN A 167 2.84 -13.18 -19.39
N VAL A 168 2.82 -12.70 -18.15
CA VAL A 168 1.72 -12.86 -17.20
C VAL A 168 1.41 -11.52 -16.57
N MET A 169 0.42 -10.79 -17.11
CA MET A 169 -0.06 -9.55 -16.49
C MET A 169 -1.05 -9.83 -15.36
N VAL A 170 -0.97 -9.02 -14.31
CA VAL A 170 -1.73 -9.14 -13.08
C VAL A 170 -2.81 -8.05 -13.02
N THR A 171 -3.98 -8.42 -12.52
CA THR A 171 -5.14 -7.56 -12.35
C THR A 171 -5.58 -7.56 -10.88
N ASP A 172 -5.04 -6.68 -10.05
CA ASP A 172 -5.34 -6.65 -8.61
C ASP A 172 -6.20 -5.45 -8.22
N TRP A 173 -7.47 -5.60 -7.89
CA TRP A 173 -8.32 -4.47 -7.49
C TRP A 173 -7.69 -3.60 -6.36
N PRO A 174 -7.73 -2.24 -6.41
CA PRO A 174 -8.31 -1.37 -7.45
C PRO A 174 -7.40 -1.13 -8.68
N LEU A 175 -6.30 -1.86 -8.76
CA LEU A 175 -5.18 -1.69 -9.67
C LEU A 175 -5.43 -2.50 -10.94
N MET A 176 -5.51 -1.81 -12.08
CA MET A 176 -5.76 -2.44 -13.38
C MET A 176 -4.46 -2.74 -14.15
N VAL A 177 -4.62 -3.54 -15.20
CA VAL A 177 -3.66 -4.39 -15.92
C VAL A 177 -2.45 -3.66 -16.52
N SER A 178 -1.53 -3.19 -15.69
CA SER A 178 -0.32 -2.50 -16.17
C SER A 178 0.99 -3.14 -15.72
N ARG A 179 0.92 -4.19 -14.89
CA ARG A 179 2.09 -4.79 -14.25
C ARG A 179 1.96 -6.29 -14.20
N GLY A 180 3.09 -6.97 -14.28
CA GLY A 180 3.10 -8.42 -14.36
C GLY A 180 4.48 -9.02 -14.25
N PHE A 181 4.58 -10.21 -14.83
CA PHE A 181 5.76 -11.04 -14.78
C PHE A 181 6.11 -11.53 -16.18
N LEU A 182 7.40 -11.63 -16.47
CA LEU A 182 7.91 -12.46 -17.54
C LEU A 182 8.57 -13.69 -16.94
N TRP A 183 8.24 -14.83 -17.53
CA TRP A 183 8.88 -16.11 -17.26
C TRP A 183 9.74 -16.51 -18.45
N LEU A 184 11.05 -16.57 -18.24
CA LEU A 184 12.06 -16.89 -19.25
C LEU A 184 12.97 -18.01 -18.71
N PRO A 185 12.63 -19.30 -18.95
CA PRO A 185 13.37 -20.45 -18.44
C PRO A 185 14.85 -20.46 -18.86
N ASP A 186 15.15 -19.93 -20.04
CA ASP A 186 16.50 -19.88 -20.59
C ASP A 186 17.40 -18.81 -19.95
N LYS A 187 16.90 -18.06 -18.96
CA LYS A 187 17.61 -16.99 -18.23
C LYS A 187 18.14 -15.86 -19.12
N ARG A 188 17.64 -15.76 -20.35
CA ARG A 188 17.93 -14.65 -21.26
C ARG A 188 17.31 -13.36 -20.75
N GLN A 189 17.85 -12.23 -21.21
CA GLN A 189 17.22 -10.93 -20.98
C GLN A 189 15.84 -10.88 -21.69
N PRO A 190 14.87 -10.14 -21.12
CA PRO A 190 13.61 -9.84 -21.80
C PRO A 190 13.84 -9.23 -23.19
N PRO A 191 13.04 -9.61 -24.20
CA PRO A 191 13.10 -8.96 -25.51
C PRO A 191 12.60 -7.51 -25.42
N ASP A 192 13.21 -6.60 -26.19
CA ASP A 192 12.78 -5.20 -26.26
C ASP A 192 11.38 -5.01 -26.86
N GLU A 193 10.89 -6.01 -27.62
CA GLU A 193 9.61 -5.96 -28.35
C GLU A 193 8.39 -6.35 -27.50
N VAL A 194 8.56 -6.66 -26.22
CA VAL A 194 7.44 -6.98 -25.33
C VAL A 194 6.82 -5.67 -24.83
N TRP A 195 5.52 -5.65 -24.53
CA TRP A 195 4.73 -4.49 -24.05
C TRP A 195 5.16 -3.91 -22.69
N CYS A 196 6.40 -4.15 -22.27
CA CYS A 196 6.97 -3.76 -20.99
C CYS A 196 8.04 -2.69 -21.21
N GLU A 197 7.89 -1.55 -20.54
CA GLU A 197 8.86 -0.45 -20.58
C GLU A 197 10.01 -0.66 -19.60
N GLU A 198 9.73 -1.28 -18.46
CA GLU A 198 10.72 -1.52 -17.41
C GLU A 198 10.74 -2.99 -16.99
N TYR A 199 11.97 -3.51 -16.86
CA TYR A 199 12.25 -4.86 -16.40
C TYR A 199 13.08 -4.85 -15.13
N LYS A 200 12.67 -5.65 -14.15
CA LYS A 200 13.43 -5.88 -12.91
C LYS A 200 13.58 -7.37 -12.70
N HIS A 201 14.82 -7.86 -12.68
CA HIS A 201 15.08 -9.27 -12.39
C HIS A 201 14.64 -9.58 -10.95
N LEU A 202 13.92 -10.68 -10.77
CA LEU A 202 13.40 -11.10 -9.47
C LEU A 202 14.25 -12.23 -8.89
N SER A 203 14.10 -13.41 -9.47
CA SER A 203 14.84 -14.61 -9.09
C SER A 203 14.65 -15.69 -10.15
N GLY A 204 15.69 -16.49 -10.40
CA GLY A 204 15.59 -17.60 -11.35
C GLY A 204 15.12 -17.12 -12.74
N PRO A 205 14.07 -17.74 -13.33
CA PRO A 205 13.56 -17.38 -14.65
C PRO A 205 12.63 -16.16 -14.65
N TRP A 206 12.45 -15.47 -13.52
CA TRP A 206 11.42 -14.45 -13.35
C TRP A 206 11.95 -13.02 -13.44
N TRP A 207 11.18 -12.22 -14.17
CA TRP A 207 11.33 -10.78 -14.27
C TRP A 207 10.00 -10.10 -13.96
N ALA A 208 10.03 -8.98 -13.26
CA ALA A 208 8.90 -8.07 -13.16
C ALA A 208 8.83 -7.20 -14.41
N CYS A 209 7.61 -6.94 -14.88
CA CYS A 209 7.32 -6.06 -16.00
C CYS A 209 6.33 -4.96 -15.60
N ARG A 210 6.61 -3.75 -16.08
CA ARG A 210 5.70 -2.59 -16.05
C ARG A 210 5.42 -2.19 -17.49
N SER A 211 4.14 -2.07 -17.85
CA SER A 211 3.68 -1.56 -19.14
C SER A 211 3.47 -0.04 -19.10
N TRP A 212 3.21 0.55 -20.27
CA TRP A 212 3.12 1.99 -20.51
C TRP A 212 1.97 2.69 -19.78
N ASP A 213 0.90 1.96 -19.43
CA ASP A 213 -0.21 2.46 -18.60
C ASP A 213 0.05 2.29 -17.10
N GLY A 214 1.25 1.85 -16.73
CA GLY A 214 1.69 1.57 -15.37
C GLY A 214 2.39 2.74 -14.67
N VAL A 215 2.00 3.98 -14.99
CA VAL A 215 2.49 5.21 -14.33
C VAL A 215 2.13 5.23 -12.84
#